data_AF-A0A920NI05-F1
#
_entry.id   AF-A0A920NI05-F1
#
_cell.length_a   1.000
_cell.length_b   1.000
_cell.length_c   1.000
_cell.angle_alpha   90.00
_cell.angle_beta   90.00
_cell.angle_gamma   90.00
#
_symmetry.space_group_name_H-M   'P 1'
#
loop_
_entity.id
_entity.type
_entity.pdbx_description
1 polymer ?
#
loop_
_entity_poly.entity_id
_entity_poly.type
_entity_poly.pdbx_seq_one_letter_code
_entity_poly.pdbx_strand_id
1 'polypeptide(L)'
;MLACLSLLAVLLGIAGLFIFLAAEFMALVQILIYGGTVVTVIVFAIILTNLKDFSNLKSTKQAPFAILACIAALTCLIIGIVSSPALPAKLELNYIFLTFLGRYLFTDWAIPFELASLVF
;
A
#
# COMPACT_ATOMS: atom_id res chain seq x y z
N MET A 1 -2.93 -6.70 -18.33
CA MET A 1 -4.01 -7.35 -17.56
C MET A 1 -3.47 -8.22 -16.44
N LEU A 2 -2.55 -9.18 -16.71
CA LEU A 2 -1.97 -10.06 -15.67
C LEU A 2 -1.34 -9.27 -14.49
N ALA A 3 -0.60 -8.21 -14.80
CA ALA A 3 -0.01 -7.33 -13.77
C ALA A 3 -1.06 -6.64 -12.88
N CYS A 4 -2.25 -6.36 -13.41
CA CYS A 4 -3.33 -5.75 -12.63
C CYS A 4 -4.01 -6.79 -11.73
N LEU A 5 -4.15 -8.03 -12.20
CA LEU A 5 -4.65 -9.13 -11.38
C LEU A 5 -3.68 -9.48 -10.25
N SER A 6 -2.37 -9.47 -10.52
CA SER A 6 -1.35 -9.65 -9.47
C SER A 6 -1.35 -8.49 -8.47
N LEU A 7 -1.59 -7.25 -8.92
CA LEU A 7 -1.74 -6.11 -8.02
C LEU A 7 -2.94 -6.30 -7.09
N LEU A 8 -4.09 -6.71 -7.61
CA LEU A 8 -5.28 -7.01 -6.80
C LEU A 8 -4.99 -8.10 -5.76
N ALA A 9 -4.29 -9.16 -6.15
CA ALA A 9 -3.90 -10.23 -5.23
C ALA A 9 -2.98 -9.71 -4.10
N VAL A 10 -2.02 -8.85 -4.41
CA VAL A 10 -1.15 -8.22 -3.39
C VAL A 10 -1.95 -7.33 -2.45
N LEU A 11 -2.89 -6.53 -2.97
CA LEU A 11 -3.74 -5.66 -2.14
C LEU A 11 -4.65 -6.45 -1.19
N LEU A 12 -5.15 -7.60 -1.64
CA LEU A 12 -5.88 -8.54 -0.77
C LEU A 12 -4.96 -9.18 0.28
N GLY A 13 -3.72 -9.51 -0.09
CA GLY A 13 -2.70 -9.97 0.85
C GLY A 13 -2.42 -8.95 1.96
N ILE A 14 -2.32 -7.67 1.60
CA ILE A 14 -2.15 -6.56 2.56
C ILE A 14 -3.37 -6.45 3.47
N ALA A 15 -4.60 -6.59 2.95
CA ALA A 15 -5.80 -6.61 3.78
C ALA A 15 -5.77 -7.79 4.77
N GLY A 16 -5.30 -8.96 4.35
CA GLY A 16 -5.06 -10.10 5.24
C GLY A 16 -4.06 -9.78 6.35
N LEU A 17 -2.95 -9.10 6.03
CA LEU A 17 -1.98 -8.65 7.04
C LEU A 17 -2.61 -7.68 8.06
N PHE A 18 -3.48 -6.77 7.63
CA PHE A 18 -4.21 -5.90 8.56
C PHE A 18 -5.13 -6.67 9.50
N ILE A 19 -5.79 -7.73 9.03
CA ILE A 19 -6.59 -8.61 9.90
C ILE A 19 -5.69 -9.30 10.93
N PHE A 20 -4.52 -9.83 10.53
CA PHE A 20 -3.56 -10.43 11.46
C PHE A 20 -3.02 -9.44 12.51
N LEU A 21 -2.98 -8.14 12.18
CA LEU A 21 -2.57 -7.07 13.09
C LEU A 21 -3.73 -6.49 13.92
N ALA A 22 -4.91 -7.12 13.94
CA ALA A 22 -6.12 -6.63 14.61
C ALA A 22 -6.58 -5.22 14.15
N ALA A 23 -6.28 -4.86 12.91
CA ALA A 23 -6.63 -3.58 12.29
C ALA A 23 -7.80 -3.74 11.30
N GLU A 24 -8.96 -4.17 11.80
CA GLU A 24 -10.12 -4.57 10.98
C GLU A 24 -10.69 -3.42 10.12
N PHE A 25 -10.79 -2.22 10.69
CA PHE A 25 -11.26 -1.05 9.92
C PHE A 25 -10.34 -0.77 8.73
N MET A 26 -9.02 -0.83 8.92
CA MET A 26 -8.04 -0.63 7.85
C MET A 26 -8.13 -1.72 6.78
N ALA A 27 -8.35 -2.98 7.19
CA ALA A 27 -8.58 -4.08 6.25
C ALA A 27 -9.83 -3.84 5.38
N LEU A 28 -10.94 -3.37 5.98
CA LEU A 28 -12.16 -3.05 5.25
C LEU A 28 -11.95 -1.89 4.27
N VAL A 29 -11.32 -0.81 4.71
CA VAL A 29 -10.99 0.33 3.84
C VAL A 29 -10.05 -0.10 2.70
N GLN A 30 -9.09 -0.99 2.97
CA GLN A 30 -8.18 -1.54 1.98
C GLN A 30 -8.94 -2.25 0.85
N ILE A 31 -9.94 -3.07 1.20
CA ILE A 31 -10.73 -3.81 0.22
C ILE A 31 -11.68 -2.86 -0.53
N LEU A 32 -12.40 -1.99 0.18
CA LEU A 32 -13.43 -1.13 -0.41
C LEU A 32 -12.84 -0.06 -1.34
N ILE A 33 -11.81 0.66 -0.88
CA ILE A 33 -11.24 1.77 -1.64
C ILE A 33 -10.25 1.27 -2.68
N TYR A 34 -9.20 0.55 -2.24
CA TYR A 34 -8.15 0.12 -3.17
C TYR A 34 -8.61 -1.02 -4.07
N GLY A 35 -9.21 -2.07 -3.49
CA GLY A 35 -9.73 -3.19 -4.27
C GLY A 35 -10.94 -2.81 -5.13
N GLY A 36 -11.91 -2.10 -4.56
CA GLY A 36 -13.18 -1.79 -5.23
C GLY A 36 -13.08 -0.64 -6.23
N THR A 37 -12.50 0.49 -5.83
CA THR A 37 -12.54 1.73 -6.64
C THR A 37 -11.27 1.93 -7.45
N VAL A 38 -10.11 1.97 -6.78
CA VAL A 38 -8.84 2.34 -7.44
C VAL A 38 -8.43 1.31 -8.50
N VAL A 39 -8.41 0.01 -8.14
CA VAL A 39 -8.04 -1.04 -9.08
C VAL A 39 -9.02 -1.12 -10.24
N THR A 40 -10.32 -0.97 -10.01
CA THR A 40 -11.33 -0.98 -11.07
C THR A 40 -11.10 0.16 -12.07
N VAL A 41 -10.80 1.37 -11.60
CA VAL A 41 -10.43 2.50 -12.48
C VAL A 41 -9.17 2.18 -13.28
N ILE A 42 -8.14 1.61 -12.65
CA ILE A 42 -6.91 1.19 -13.34
C ILE A 42 -7.21 0.13 -14.41
N VAL A 43 -8.05 -0.87 -14.11
CA VAL A 43 -8.45 -1.90 -15.07
C VAL A 43 -9.17 -1.28 -16.26
N PHE A 44 -10.15 -0.41 -16.01
CA PHE A 44 -10.86 0.29 -17.09
C PHE A 44 -9.92 1.14 -17.94
N ALA A 45 -9.03 1.91 -17.31
CA ALA A 45 -8.02 2.71 -18.01
C ALA A 45 -7.13 1.83 -18.90
N ILE A 46 -6.64 0.70 -18.39
CA ILE A 46 -5.80 -0.24 -19.16
C ILE A 46 -6.56 -0.83 -20.35
N ILE A 47 -7.82 -1.24 -20.15
CA ILE A 47 -8.65 -1.81 -21.21
C ILE A 47 -8.91 -0.75 -22.29
N LEU A 48 -9.25 0.48 -21.91
CA LEU A 48 -9.52 1.58 -22.83
C LEU A 48 -8.26 2.04 -23.59
N THR A 49 -7.09 1.97 -22.96
CA THR A 49 -5.84 2.50 -23.55
C THR A 49 -5.24 1.57 -24.61
N ASN A 50 -5.79 0.36 -24.84
CA ASN A 50 -5.32 -0.63 -25.81
C ASN A 50 -3.78 -0.63 -25.95
N LEU A 51 -3.11 -1.01 -24.86
CA LEU A 51 -1.65 -1.08 -24.78
C LEU A 51 -1.14 -2.14 -25.77
N LYS A 52 -0.92 -1.74 -27.03
CA LYS A 52 -0.30 -2.57 -28.06
C LYS A 52 1.17 -2.76 -27.71
N ASP A 53 1.47 -3.99 -27.31
CA ASP A 53 2.79 -4.63 -27.31
C ASP A 53 4.00 -3.72 -27.02
N PHE A 54 4.35 -3.62 -25.73
CA PHE A 54 5.66 -3.13 -25.30
C PHE A 54 6.80 -4.15 -25.53
N SER A 55 6.61 -5.11 -26.43
CA SER A 55 7.56 -6.16 -26.77
C SER A 55 8.87 -5.63 -27.39
N ASN A 56 8.90 -4.35 -27.79
CA ASN A 56 10.08 -3.66 -28.31
C ASN A 56 10.79 -2.73 -27.31
N LEU A 57 10.48 -2.79 -26.01
CA LEU A 57 11.31 -2.13 -25.00
C LEU A 57 12.63 -2.90 -24.86
N LYS A 58 13.58 -2.62 -25.75
CA LYS A 58 14.97 -3.09 -25.63
C LYS A 58 15.46 -2.75 -24.23
N SER A 59 16.02 -3.76 -23.54
CA SER A 59 16.72 -3.60 -22.27
C SER A 59 17.62 -2.36 -22.32
N THR A 60 17.16 -1.29 -21.67
CA THR A 60 17.87 -0.02 -21.65
C THR A 60 19.22 -0.26 -20.99
N LYS A 61 20.31 0.38 -21.48
CA LYS A 61 21.63 0.32 -20.84
C LYS A 61 21.64 0.74 -19.35
N GLN A 62 20.52 1.29 -18.87
CA GLN A 62 20.24 1.67 -17.49
C GLN A 62 19.71 0.52 -16.61
N ALA A 63 19.28 -0.61 -17.18
CA ALA A 63 18.82 -1.79 -16.44
C ALA A 63 19.81 -2.26 -15.35
N PRO A 64 21.14 -2.38 -15.58
CA PRO A 64 22.07 -2.75 -14.52
C PRO A 64 22.16 -1.70 -13.40
N PHE A 65 22.06 -0.40 -13.73
CA PHE A 65 22.04 0.66 -12.73
C PHE A 65 20.74 0.65 -11.91
N ALA A 66 19.59 0.38 -12.54
CA ALA A 66 18.32 0.24 -11.84
C ALA A 66 18.32 -0.97 -10.88
N ILE A 67 18.88 -2.10 -11.31
CA ILE A 67 19.03 -3.29 -10.46
C ILE A 67 19.96 -2.97 -9.27
N LEU A 68 21.10 -2.33 -9.52
CA LEU A 68 22.02 -1.96 -8.45
C LEU A 68 21.37 -0.98 -7.46
N ALA A 69 20.59 -0.02 -7.94
CA ALA A 69 19.85 0.92 -7.10
C ALA A 69 18.78 0.21 -6.25
N CYS A 70 18.01 -0.72 -6.82
CA CYS A 70 17.05 -1.52 -6.08
C CYS A 70 17.72 -2.37 -4.99
N ILE A 71 18.85 -3.00 -5.31
CA ILE A 71 19.60 -3.80 -4.33
C ILE A 71 20.13 -2.90 -3.21
N ALA A 72 20.74 -1.76 -3.56
CA ALA A 72 21.27 -0.81 -2.58
C ALA A 72 20.17 -0.24 -1.67
N ALA A 73 18.99 0.08 -2.23
CA ALA A 73 17.85 0.56 -1.46
C ALA A 73 17.33 -0.53 -0.50
N LEU A 74 17.21 -1.77 -0.99
CA LEU A 74 16.76 -2.90 -0.18
C LEU A 74 17.76 -3.22 0.95
N THR A 75 19.06 -3.24 0.67
CA THR A 75 20.08 -3.49 1.70
C THR A 75 20.12 -2.36 2.72
N CYS A 76 20.01 -1.11 2.30
CA CYS A 76 19.92 0.04 3.20
C CYS A 76 18.70 -0.09 4.14
N LEU A 77 17.54 -0.45 3.60
CA LEU A 77 16.32 -0.67 4.39
C LEU A 77 16.52 -1.80 5.42
N ILE A 78 17.08 -2.94 4.99
CA ILE A 78 17.35 -4.09 5.89
C ILE A 78 18.33 -3.69 7.00
N ILE A 79 19.42 -3.00 6.67
CA ILE A 79 20.39 -2.51 7.66
C ILE A 79 19.69 -1.55 8.63
N GLY A 80 18.86 -0.62 8.13
CA GLY A 80 18.10 0.30 8.96
C GLY A 80 17.18 -0.41 9.96
N ILE A 81 16.50 -1.47 9.53
CA ILE A 81 15.64 -2.29 10.41
C ILE A 81 16.50 -3.03 11.45
N VAL A 82 17.56 -3.73 11.02
CA VAL A 82 18.36 -4.60 11.91
C VAL A 82 19.21 -3.79 12.89
N SER A 83 19.70 -2.62 12.48
CA SER A 83 20.49 -1.72 13.33
C SER A 83 19.61 -0.83 14.22
N SER A 84 18.30 -0.77 13.98
CA SER A 84 17.40 -0.06 14.90
C SER A 84 17.33 -0.81 16.23
N PRO A 85 17.38 -0.12 17.38
CA PRO A 85 17.09 -0.75 18.65
C PRO A 85 15.66 -1.27 18.55
N ALA A 86 15.51 -2.60 18.51
CA ALA A 86 14.22 -3.24 18.37
C ALA A 86 13.30 -2.68 19.47
N LEU A 87 12.28 -1.93 19.07
CA LEU A 87 11.17 -1.62 19.96
C LEU A 87 10.68 -2.97 20.49
N PRO A 88 10.55 -3.16 21.82
CA PRO A 88 9.99 -4.40 22.33
C PRO A 88 8.61 -4.54 21.70
N ALA A 89 8.49 -5.50 20.78
CA ALA A 89 7.23 -5.88 20.18
C ALA A 89 6.43 -6.57 21.28
N LYS A 90 5.92 -5.79 22.24
CA LYS A 90 4.80 -6.19 23.06
C LYS A 90 3.67 -6.40 22.05
N LEU A 91 3.47 -7.65 21.66
CA LEU A 91 2.29 -8.12 20.94
C LEU A 91 1.09 -8.02 21.89
N GLU A 92 0.83 -6.83 22.42
CA GLU A 92 -0.47 -6.48 22.96
C GLU A 92 -1.31 -6.17 21.73
N LEU A 93 -1.94 -7.21 21.18
CA LEU A 93 -2.98 -7.08 20.16
C LEU A 93 -4.13 -6.30 20.78
N ASN A 94 -3.99 -4.99 20.78
CA ASN A 94 -4.99 -4.09 21.29
C ASN A 94 -6.02 -3.91 20.20
N TYR A 95 -7.19 -4.48 20.40
CA TYR A 95 -8.29 -4.35 19.45
C TYR A 95 -8.72 -2.89 19.39
N ILE A 96 -8.44 -2.22 18.26
CA ILE A 96 -8.78 -0.81 18.09
C ILE A 96 -10.25 -0.73 17.67
N PHE A 97 -11.12 -0.36 18.61
CA PHE A 97 -12.53 -0.13 18.28
C PHE A 97 -12.68 1.09 17.37
N LEU A 98 -13.61 0.97 16.41
CA LEU A 98 -13.96 2.03 15.47
C LEU A 98 -14.35 3.34 16.17
N THR A 99 -14.97 3.26 17.35
CA THR A 99 -15.37 4.43 18.15
C THR A 99 -14.17 5.25 18.63
N PHE A 100 -13.07 4.59 19.03
CA PHE A 100 -11.84 5.29 19.40
C PHE A 100 -11.20 5.96 18.19
N LEU A 101 -11.14 5.24 17.06
CA LEU A 101 -10.58 5.79 15.81
C LEU A 101 -11.36 7.01 15.34
N GLY A 102 -12.70 6.95 15.35
CA GLY A 102 -13.55 8.08 15.01
C GLY A 102 -13.32 9.27 15.92
N ARG A 103 -13.21 9.05 17.24
CA ARG A 103 -12.88 10.14 18.18
C ARG A 103 -11.55 10.80 17.84
N TYR A 104 -10.47 10.02 17.70
CA TYR A 104 -9.15 10.55 17.35
C TYR A 104 -9.16 11.31 16.01
N LEU A 105 -9.91 10.83 15.02
CA LEU A 105 -10.02 11.46 13.71
C LEU A 105 -10.62 12.87 13.79
N PHE A 106 -11.62 13.05 14.66
CA PHE A 106 -12.34 14.32 14.82
C PHE A 106 -11.84 15.17 16.00
N THR A 107 -10.90 14.70 16.81
CA THR A 107 -10.28 15.49 17.89
C THR A 107 -8.86 15.86 17.55
N ASP A 108 -7.95 14.88 17.56
CA ASP A 108 -6.51 15.11 17.45
C ASP A 108 -6.08 15.26 15.99
N TRP A 109 -6.80 14.60 15.08
CA TRP A 109 -6.56 14.63 13.63
C TRP A 109 -7.59 15.47 12.87
N ALA A 110 -8.33 16.34 13.56
CA ALA A 110 -9.38 17.17 12.95
C ALA A 110 -8.85 18.06 11.80
N ILE A 111 -7.71 18.73 12.02
CA ILE A 111 -7.11 19.61 11.00
C ILE A 111 -6.66 18.81 9.75
N PRO A 112 -5.89 17.71 9.87
CA PRO A 112 -5.59 16.85 8.73
C PRO A 112 -6.84 16.31 8.01
N PHE A 113 -7.89 15.97 8.76
CA PHE A 113 -9.14 15.49 8.20
C PHE A 113 -9.85 16.56 7.35
N GLU A 114 -9.94 17.80 7.83
CA GLU A 114 -10.51 18.92 7.08
C GLU A 114 -9.69 19.25 5.82
N LEU A 115 -8.36 19.16 5.90
CA LEU A 115 -7.51 19.37 4.73
C LEU A 115 -7.71 18.27 3.69
N ALA A 116 -7.84 17.01 4.11
CA ALA A 116 -8.13 15.92 3.20
C ALA A 116 -9.50 16.09 2.52
N SER A 117 -10.54 16.51 3.27
CA SER A 117 -11.89 16.69 2.72
C SER A 117 -12.01 17.87 1.74
N LEU A 118 -11.08 18.82 1.73
CA LEU A 118 -10.98 19.87 0.71
C LEU A 118 -10.35 19.41 -0.60
N VAL A 119 -9.47 18.39 -0.54
CA VAL A 119 -8.79 17.82 -1.72
C VAL A 119 -9.72 16.87 -2.47
N PHE A 120 -10.60 16.17 -1.73
CA PHE A 120 -11.62 15.27 -2.28
C PHE A 120 -12.86 16.04 -2.75
#